data_AF-A0A7W6A5D7-F1
#
_entry.id   AF-A0A7W6A5D7-F1
#
_cell.length_a   1.000
_cell.length_b   1.000
_cell.length_c   1.000
_cell.angle_alpha   90.00
_cell.angle_beta   90.00
_cell.angle_gamma   90.00
#
_symmetry.space_group_name_H-M   'P 1'
#
loop_
_entity.id
_entity.type
_entity.pdbx_description
1 polymer ?
#
loop_
_entity_poly.entity_id
_entity_poly.type
_entity_poly.pdbx_seq_one_letter_code
_entity_poly.pdbx_strand_id
1 'polypeptide(L)'
;MSDTLDLGALQQLLERVRDLKTACVGDLMLDRYVYGEVSRISPEAPIPVLRTRRTTAMPGGVGNVARNVAALGGVAHLGAVTGEDAAGAELRDLIAAEDRIVDFIARPAGATTIVKTRFVAAGQQLLRLDEEAAASPLTESDAFSNASAILLSDYAKGVVGDALIASALKAARETGAPVIVDPKGRDFARYGAVDVIKPNASELAGATGLSVETDAEVEAALAALLAATTAKAIIVTRAGKGMSLARRDGPVRHFPGRAREVFDVSGAGDTVLAALGLALGAGASLETAVQFAILASGVVVGKAGTAVVTPSELIEAELSQHAVAAQAKVTPLDELAAEVEAWRRQGLKVGFTNGCFDILHRGHVAYLAQARSWCDRLVVALNTDASVKRLKGEGRPVNDLDSRAVVIGGLSSVDRVTSFDDPTPIALIERLRPDVLIKGADYTREGVVGGDLVASWGGVVRLAEFKDGYSTTRTIEKMTGSAQ
;
A
#
# COMPACT_ATOMS: atom_id res chain seq x y z
N MET A 1 -15.18 10.00 -0.77
CA MET A 1 -13.99 10.02 0.12
C MET A 1 -13.00 9.07 -0.50
N SER A 2 -11.72 9.46 -0.62
CA SER A 2 -10.71 8.64 -1.32
C SER A 2 -10.60 7.25 -0.69
N ASP A 3 -10.73 6.19 -1.49
CA ASP A 3 -10.56 4.80 -1.05
C ASP A 3 -9.08 4.43 -0.81
N THR A 4 -8.16 5.38 -1.02
CA THR A 4 -6.72 5.24 -0.80
C THR A 4 -6.18 6.34 0.13
N LEU A 5 -5.18 5.97 0.93
CA LEU A 5 -4.39 6.88 1.75
C LEU A 5 -3.55 7.77 0.83
N ASP A 6 -3.84 9.07 0.77
CA ASP A 6 -3.03 9.98 -0.04
C ASP A 6 -1.62 10.17 0.55
N LEU A 7 -0.69 10.66 -0.28
CA LEU A 7 0.72 10.80 0.11
C LEU A 7 0.91 11.72 1.32
N GLY A 8 0.12 12.79 1.45
CA GLY A 8 0.22 13.72 2.57
C GLY A 8 -0.23 13.07 3.88
N ALA A 9 -1.35 12.34 3.84
CA ALA A 9 -1.85 11.56 4.97
C ALA A 9 -0.86 10.44 5.36
N LEU A 10 -0.22 9.79 4.38
CA LEU A 10 0.82 8.79 4.62
C LEU A 10 2.03 9.40 5.34
N GLN A 11 2.55 10.53 4.86
CA GLN A 11 3.69 11.20 5.48
C GLN A 11 3.39 11.62 6.94
N GLN A 12 2.22 12.22 7.18
CA GLN A 12 1.78 12.58 8.53
C GLN A 12 1.61 11.36 9.44
N LEU A 13 1.12 10.24 8.92
CA LEU A 13 1.04 9.01 9.69
C LEU A 13 2.43 8.47 10.02
N LEU A 14 3.35 8.42 9.05
CA LEU A 14 4.73 7.97 9.24
C LEU A 14 5.50 8.82 10.27
N GLU A 15 5.22 10.12 10.35
CA GLU A 15 5.77 10.98 11.39
C GLU A 15 5.21 10.65 12.78
N ARG A 16 3.91 10.34 12.90
CA ARG A 16 3.27 10.01 14.18
C ARG A 16 3.62 8.62 14.71
N VAL A 17 3.91 7.66 13.83
CA VAL A 17 4.33 6.31 14.26
C VAL A 17 5.81 6.26 14.65
N ARG A 18 6.60 7.29 14.30
CA ARG A 18 8.01 7.36 14.66
C ARG A 18 8.16 7.32 16.19
N ASP A 19 9.04 6.44 16.65
CA ASP A 19 9.39 6.22 18.06
C ASP A 19 8.21 5.79 18.95
N LEU A 20 7.09 5.40 18.34
CA LEU A 20 5.92 4.89 19.04
C LEU A 20 6.23 3.52 19.63
N LYS A 21 6.01 3.37 20.95
CA LYS A 21 6.27 2.12 21.67
C LYS A 21 5.14 1.14 21.40
N THR A 22 5.45 -0.01 20.82
CA THR A 22 4.46 -1.04 20.49
C THR A 22 4.85 -2.36 21.14
N ALA A 23 3.97 -2.89 21.99
CA ALA A 23 4.17 -4.21 22.57
C ALA A 23 3.87 -5.26 21.51
N CYS A 24 4.89 -6.04 21.13
CA CYS A 24 4.77 -7.18 20.23
C CYS A 24 4.93 -8.44 21.09
N VAL A 25 3.81 -9.08 21.44
CA VAL A 25 3.82 -10.19 22.40
C VAL A 25 3.21 -11.45 21.80
N GLY A 26 3.91 -12.58 21.87
CA GLY A 26 3.40 -13.82 21.30
C GLY A 26 4.43 -14.91 21.09
N ASP A 27 4.12 -15.82 20.18
CA ASP A 27 4.97 -16.97 19.86
C ASP A 27 6.16 -16.52 18.99
N LEU A 28 7.37 -16.61 19.55
CA LEU A 28 8.63 -16.30 18.86
C LEU A 28 9.25 -17.57 18.30
N MET A 29 9.74 -17.49 17.06
CA MET A 29 10.39 -18.60 16.39
C MET A 29 11.60 -18.12 15.58
N LEU A 30 12.54 -19.01 15.33
CA LEU A 30 13.66 -18.79 14.44
C LEU A 30 13.32 -19.36 13.05
N ASP A 31 13.10 -18.49 12.08
CA ASP A 31 12.93 -18.89 10.69
C ASP A 31 14.31 -19.03 10.04
N ARG A 32 14.65 -20.25 9.63
CA ARG A 32 15.92 -20.56 8.96
C ARG A 32 15.68 -21.01 7.52
N TYR A 33 16.45 -20.46 6.60
CA TYR A 33 16.42 -20.79 5.18
C TYR A 33 17.78 -21.37 4.77
N VAL A 34 17.78 -22.61 4.31
CA VAL A 34 18.95 -23.33 3.81
C VAL A 34 18.84 -23.41 2.30
N TYR A 35 19.60 -22.56 1.60
CA TYR A 35 19.65 -22.52 0.15
C TYR A 35 20.74 -23.46 -0.36
N GLY A 36 20.41 -24.26 -1.36
CA GLY A 36 21.35 -25.19 -1.96
C GLY A 36 20.99 -25.59 -3.38
N GLU A 37 21.77 -26.53 -3.91
CA GLU A 37 21.57 -27.13 -5.23
C GLU A 37 21.28 -28.62 -5.08
N VAL A 38 20.31 -29.12 -5.85
CA VAL A 38 20.05 -30.54 -6.01
C VAL A 38 20.61 -30.97 -7.36
N SER A 39 21.68 -31.76 -7.32
CA SER A 39 22.35 -32.27 -8.54
C SER A 39 22.21 -33.78 -8.73
N ARG A 40 21.75 -34.50 -7.69
CA ARG A 40 21.60 -35.95 -7.73
C ARG A 40 20.55 -36.44 -6.75
N ILE A 41 20.09 -37.68 -6.98
CA ILE A 41 19.27 -38.46 -6.04
C ILE A 41 20.19 -39.27 -5.12
N SER A 42 19.74 -39.52 -3.88
CA SER A 42 20.50 -40.33 -2.92
C SER A 42 20.58 -41.80 -3.36
N PRO A 43 21.73 -42.48 -3.19
CA PRO A 43 21.84 -43.92 -3.42
C PRO A 43 21.16 -44.75 -2.31
N GLU A 44 20.83 -44.13 -1.17
CA GLU A 44 20.25 -44.80 0.01
C GLU A 44 18.71 -44.82 -0.02
N ALA A 45 18.09 -43.83 -0.66
CA ALA A 45 16.65 -43.69 -0.80
C ALA A 45 16.32 -42.79 -2.00
N PRO A 46 15.13 -42.91 -2.62
CA PRO A 46 14.72 -42.10 -3.78
C PRO A 46 14.36 -40.65 -3.37
N ILE A 47 15.30 -39.96 -2.72
CA ILE A 47 15.14 -38.60 -2.21
C ILE A 47 16.23 -37.68 -2.79
N PRO A 48 15.94 -36.37 -2.99
CA PRO A 48 16.94 -35.39 -3.39
C PRO A 48 18.08 -35.25 -2.37
N VAL A 49 19.32 -35.08 -2.86
CA VAL A 49 20.45 -34.65 -2.01
C VAL A 49 20.69 -33.16 -2.21
N LEU A 50 20.43 -32.36 -1.18
CA LEU A 50 20.69 -30.93 -1.19
C LEU A 50 22.13 -30.64 -0.76
N ARG A 51 22.91 -30.02 -1.65
CA ARG A 51 24.20 -29.44 -1.29
C ARG A 51 24.00 -27.99 -0.87
N THR A 52 24.15 -27.71 0.42
CA THR A 52 24.01 -26.37 1.00
C THR A 52 25.03 -25.39 0.43
N ARG A 53 24.56 -24.18 0.08
CA ARG A 53 25.34 -23.04 -0.40
C ARG A 53 25.34 -21.89 0.59
N ARG A 54 24.17 -21.56 1.14
CA ARG A 54 23.98 -20.45 2.08
C ARG A 54 22.89 -20.80 3.08
N THR A 55 23.09 -20.38 4.32
CA THR A 55 22.04 -20.38 5.35
C THR A 55 21.75 -18.94 5.75
N THR A 56 20.47 -18.62 5.94
CA THR A 56 20.03 -17.31 6.42
C THR A 56 19.00 -17.55 7.52
N ALA A 57 19.08 -16.79 8.60
CA ALA A 57 18.16 -16.90 9.72
C ALA A 57 17.59 -15.53 10.09
N MET A 58 16.37 -15.52 10.61
CA MET A 58 15.67 -14.31 11.01
C MET A 58 14.63 -14.62 12.10
N PRO A 59 14.31 -13.64 12.96
CA PRO A 59 13.16 -13.73 13.85
C PRO A 59 11.86 -13.90 13.05
N GLY A 60 11.12 -14.95 13.36
CA GLY A 60 9.80 -15.29 12.82
C GLY A 60 8.69 -15.14 13.88
N GLY A 61 7.44 -15.31 13.46
CA GLY A 61 6.29 -15.11 14.34
C GLY A 61 6.24 -13.67 14.89
N VAL A 62 6.05 -13.53 16.20
CA VAL A 62 6.07 -12.19 16.83
C VAL A 62 7.40 -11.44 16.64
N GLY A 63 8.50 -12.17 16.41
CA GLY A 63 9.78 -11.56 16.05
C GLY A 63 9.73 -10.81 14.72
N ASN A 64 9.01 -11.35 13.72
CA ASN A 64 8.84 -10.67 12.44
C ASN A 64 7.88 -9.47 12.53
N VAL A 65 6.89 -9.55 13.43
CA VAL A 65 6.02 -8.40 13.78
C VAL A 65 6.87 -7.27 14.38
N ALA A 66 7.73 -7.58 15.35
CA ALA A 66 8.62 -6.62 15.98
C ALA A 66 9.60 -5.99 14.97
N ARG A 67 10.17 -6.78 14.06
CA ARG A 67 11.02 -6.28 12.98
C ARG A 67 10.28 -5.34 12.03
N ASN A 68 9.02 -5.61 11.69
CA ASN A 68 8.21 -4.69 10.88
C ASN A 68 7.88 -3.40 11.63
N VAL A 69 7.56 -3.47 12.93
CA VAL A 69 7.38 -2.27 13.77
C VAL A 69 8.64 -1.41 13.78
N ALA A 70 9.80 -2.02 14.01
CA ALA A 70 11.10 -1.36 14.02
C ALA A 70 11.44 -0.71 12.66
N ALA A 71 11.27 -1.47 11.56
CA ALA A 71 11.56 -1.00 10.21
C ALA A 71 10.66 0.18 9.77
N LEU A 72 9.40 0.20 10.22
CA LEU A 72 8.46 1.30 10.00
C LEU A 72 8.74 2.54 10.87
N GLY A 73 9.73 2.46 11.77
CA GLY A 73 10.17 3.59 12.60
C GLY A 73 9.59 3.60 14.01
N GLY A 74 8.82 2.59 14.42
CA GLY A 74 8.39 2.42 15.82
C GLY A 74 9.51 1.90 16.71
N VAL A 75 9.18 1.66 17.99
CA VAL A 75 10.01 0.94 18.96
C VAL A 75 9.25 -0.29 19.40
N ALA A 76 9.74 -1.48 19.03
CA ALA A 76 9.09 -2.73 19.34
C ALA A 76 9.53 -3.23 20.73
N HIS A 77 8.60 -3.32 21.67
CA HIS A 77 8.82 -4.05 22.92
C HIS A 77 8.46 -5.51 22.70
N LEU A 78 9.46 -6.38 22.57
CA LEU A 78 9.28 -7.78 22.19
C LEU A 78 9.14 -8.67 23.41
N GLY A 79 7.91 -9.11 23.70
CA GLY A 79 7.60 -10.07 24.76
C GLY A 79 7.36 -11.47 24.20
N ALA A 80 8.17 -12.45 24.56
CA ALA A 80 7.99 -13.83 24.11
C ALA A 80 8.64 -14.81 25.09
N VAL A 81 8.67 -16.09 24.71
CA VAL A 81 9.39 -17.14 25.43
C VAL A 81 10.41 -17.79 24.49
N THR A 82 11.64 -17.97 24.97
CA THR A 82 12.70 -18.74 24.28
C THR A 82 13.41 -19.67 25.25
N GLY A 83 14.07 -20.70 24.72
CA GLY A 83 14.92 -21.58 25.51
C GLY A 83 16.32 -21.02 25.75
N GLU A 84 17.04 -21.60 26.71
CA GLU A 84 18.49 -21.42 26.85
C GLU A 84 19.25 -22.43 25.97
N ASP A 85 18.92 -22.43 24.67
CA ASP A 85 19.50 -23.32 23.66
C ASP A 85 20.21 -22.50 22.56
N ALA A 86 20.86 -23.21 21.62
CA ALA A 86 21.62 -22.57 20.54
C ALA A 86 20.75 -21.68 19.65
N ALA A 87 19.51 -22.10 19.37
CA ALA A 87 18.57 -21.30 18.58
C ALA A 87 18.09 -20.05 19.34
N GLY A 88 17.90 -20.16 20.66
CA GLY A 88 17.57 -19.03 21.53
C GLY A 88 18.72 -18.03 21.62
N ALA A 89 19.97 -18.50 21.61
CA ALA A 89 21.15 -17.63 21.50
C ALA A 89 21.20 -16.90 20.16
N GLU A 90 20.99 -17.61 19.05
CA GLU A 90 20.94 -17.01 17.71
C GLU A 90 19.82 -15.95 17.59
N LEU A 91 18.63 -16.21 18.14
CA LEU A 91 17.56 -15.21 18.20
C LEU A 91 17.97 -13.97 18.99
N ARG A 92 18.65 -14.12 20.13
CA ARG A 92 19.13 -12.97 20.91
C ARG A 92 20.09 -12.12 20.12
N ASP A 93 21.04 -12.73 19.43
CA ASP A 93 22.01 -12.00 18.61
C ASP A 93 21.32 -11.26 17.45
N LEU A 94 20.34 -11.91 16.79
CA LEU A 94 19.53 -11.31 15.73
C LEU A 94 18.68 -10.13 16.23
N ILE A 95 18.12 -10.24 17.43
CA ILE A 95 17.29 -9.17 18.04
C ILE A 95 18.17 -8.01 18.53
N ALA A 96 19.32 -8.31 19.14
CA ALA A 96 20.26 -7.29 19.62
C ALA A 96 20.89 -6.48 18.48
N ALA A 97 20.90 -7.01 17.25
CA ALA A 97 21.34 -6.29 16.07
C ALA A 97 20.32 -5.25 15.55
N GLU A 98 19.10 -5.22 16.09
CA GLU A 98 18.02 -4.31 15.69
C GLU A 98 17.81 -3.23 16.77
N ASP A 99 18.35 -2.02 16.56
CA ASP A 99 18.37 -0.92 17.56
C ASP A 99 16.98 -0.50 18.10
N ARG A 100 15.92 -0.80 17.35
CA ARG A 100 14.54 -0.42 17.66
C ARG A 100 13.72 -1.55 18.28
N ILE A 101 14.36 -2.67 18.64
CA ILE A 101 13.71 -3.78 19.34
C ILE A 101 14.25 -3.83 20.78
N VAL A 102 13.34 -3.73 21.75
CA VAL A 102 13.62 -3.86 23.18
C VAL A 102 13.26 -5.28 23.60
N ASP A 103 14.25 -6.01 24.11
CA ASP A 103 14.12 -7.41 24.54
C ASP A 103 13.42 -7.54 25.90
N PHE A 104 12.19 -8.06 25.90
CA PHE A 104 11.43 -8.49 27.09
C PHE A 104 11.15 -10.00 27.06
N ILE A 105 12.00 -10.79 26.40
CA ILE A 105 11.81 -12.23 26.23
C ILE A 105 12.14 -12.97 27.52
N ALA A 106 11.16 -13.77 27.98
CA ALA A 106 11.31 -14.68 29.11
C ALA A 106 12.03 -15.97 28.70
N ARG A 107 12.81 -16.53 29.65
CA ARG A 107 13.63 -17.73 29.45
C ARG A 107 13.44 -18.71 30.62
N PRO A 108 12.24 -19.26 30.82
CA PRO A 108 11.98 -20.17 31.91
C PRO A 108 12.79 -21.47 31.71
N ALA A 109 13.23 -22.06 32.82
CA ALA A 109 13.98 -23.31 32.78
C ALA A 109 13.18 -24.42 32.09
N GLY A 110 13.81 -25.10 31.12
CA GLY A 110 13.19 -26.18 30.36
C GLY A 110 12.38 -25.74 29.14
N ALA A 111 12.23 -24.44 28.87
CA ALA A 111 11.70 -23.98 27.60
C ALA A 111 12.67 -24.30 26.44
N THR A 112 12.10 -24.57 25.27
CA THR A 112 12.83 -24.79 24.02
C THR A 112 12.45 -23.73 23.01
N THR A 113 13.41 -23.28 22.22
CA THR A 113 13.17 -22.32 21.14
C THR A 113 12.53 -23.00 19.94
N ILE A 114 11.48 -22.39 19.38
CA ILE A 114 10.80 -22.87 18.17
C ILE A 114 11.66 -22.55 16.96
N VAL A 115 11.92 -23.55 16.10
CA VAL A 115 12.73 -23.38 14.89
C VAL A 115 11.97 -23.90 13.68
N LYS A 116 11.94 -23.12 12.60
CA LYS A 116 11.36 -23.51 11.31
C LYS A 116 12.43 -23.42 10.23
N THR A 117 12.98 -24.58 9.86
CA THR A 117 14.03 -24.67 8.84
C THR A 117 13.42 -25.04 7.49
N ARG A 118 13.57 -24.17 6.48
CA ARG A 118 13.11 -24.35 5.10
C ARG A 118 14.30 -24.62 4.19
N PHE A 119 14.25 -25.72 3.44
CA PHE A 119 15.27 -26.09 2.47
C PHE A 119 14.83 -25.67 1.08
N VAL A 120 15.65 -24.87 0.39
CA VAL A 120 15.29 -24.22 -0.88
C VAL A 120 16.32 -24.56 -1.96
N ALA A 121 15.84 -24.98 -3.13
CA ALA A 121 16.66 -25.20 -4.32
C ALA A 121 15.94 -24.71 -5.57
N ALA A 122 16.69 -24.08 -6.49
CA ALA A 122 16.14 -23.55 -7.75
C ALA A 122 14.86 -22.69 -7.58
N GLY A 123 14.80 -21.90 -6.49
CA GLY A 123 13.64 -21.05 -6.17
C GLY A 123 12.43 -21.79 -5.57
N GLN A 124 12.51 -23.11 -5.33
CA GLN A 124 11.42 -23.91 -4.78
C GLN A 124 11.76 -24.44 -3.38
N GLN A 125 10.78 -24.45 -2.47
CA GLN A 125 10.91 -25.09 -1.16
C GLN A 125 10.75 -26.61 -1.32
N LEU A 126 11.75 -27.37 -0.89
CA LEU A 126 11.76 -28.83 -0.98
C LEU A 126 11.21 -29.50 0.28
N LEU A 127 11.55 -28.95 1.44
CA LEU A 127 11.23 -29.52 2.75
C LEU A 127 11.17 -28.41 3.78
N ARG A 128 10.28 -28.57 4.77
CA ARG A 128 10.29 -27.80 6.01
C ARG A 128 10.44 -28.72 7.20
N LEU A 129 11.40 -28.42 8.06
CA LEU A 129 11.61 -29.06 9.36
C LEU A 129 11.13 -28.09 10.44
N ASP A 130 10.15 -28.52 11.21
CA ASP A 130 9.62 -27.78 12.36
C ASP A 130 10.14 -28.46 13.64
N GLU A 131 10.96 -27.75 14.41
CA GLU A 131 11.45 -28.18 15.72
C GLU A 131 10.70 -27.37 16.77
N GLU A 132 9.72 -28.01 17.40
CA GLU A 132 8.79 -27.36 18.32
C GLU A 132 8.58 -28.27 19.54
N ALA A 133 8.60 -27.69 20.74
CA ALA A 133 8.07 -28.33 21.94
C ALA A 133 6.96 -27.45 22.54
N ALA A 134 6.23 -27.98 23.52
CA ALA A 134 5.21 -27.21 24.23
C ALA A 134 5.85 -25.98 24.89
N ALA A 135 5.45 -24.78 24.48
CA ALA A 135 5.98 -23.56 25.08
C ALA A 135 5.52 -23.43 26.53
N SER A 136 6.36 -22.86 27.38
CA SER A 136 5.93 -22.40 28.69
C SER A 136 5.00 -21.20 28.51
N PRO A 137 3.80 -21.21 29.09
CA PRO A 137 2.89 -20.10 28.97
C PRO A 137 3.49 -18.85 29.63
N LEU A 138 3.32 -17.71 28.97
CA LEU A 138 3.64 -16.42 29.56
C LEU A 138 2.37 -15.91 30.26
N THR A 139 2.44 -15.53 31.53
CA THR A 139 1.26 -15.02 32.27
C THR A 139 1.14 -13.51 32.16
N GLU A 140 2.26 -12.81 32.07
CA GLU A 140 2.36 -11.36 31.95
C GLU A 140 3.64 -10.96 31.21
N SER A 141 3.72 -9.72 30.71
CA SER A 141 4.90 -9.22 30.03
C SER A 141 5.13 -7.75 30.35
N ASP A 142 6.36 -7.41 30.74
CA ASP A 142 6.79 -6.03 30.92
C ASP A 142 6.74 -5.22 29.61
N ALA A 143 6.69 -5.90 28.45
CA ALA A 143 6.54 -5.26 27.15
C ALA A 143 5.28 -4.39 27.06
N PHE A 144 4.23 -4.70 27.82
CA PHE A 144 2.97 -3.92 27.84
C PHE A 144 3.13 -2.55 28.48
N SER A 145 4.18 -2.33 29.29
CA SER A 145 4.37 -1.10 30.04
C SER A 145 4.56 0.11 29.10
N ASN A 146 3.70 1.13 29.25
CA ASN A 146 3.71 2.35 28.46
C ASN A 146 3.63 2.13 26.93
N ALA A 147 3.09 0.98 26.50
CA ALA A 147 2.87 0.72 25.10
C ALA A 147 1.72 1.61 24.57
N SER A 148 1.90 2.19 23.39
CA SER A 148 0.88 2.94 22.68
C SER A 148 -0.01 2.05 21.82
N ALA A 149 0.38 0.79 21.59
CA ALA A 149 -0.44 -0.27 21.00
C ALA A 149 0.07 -1.64 21.48
N ILE A 150 -0.83 -2.62 21.60
CA ILE A 150 -0.51 -3.99 22.02
C ILE A 150 -0.91 -4.96 20.90
N LEU A 151 0.08 -5.72 20.41
CA LEU A 151 -0.06 -6.71 19.34
C LEU A 151 0.15 -8.09 19.92
N LEU A 152 -0.90 -8.90 19.94
CA LEU A 152 -0.82 -10.30 20.31
C LEU A 152 -0.70 -11.15 19.05
N SER A 153 0.40 -11.88 18.91
CA SER A 153 0.67 -12.75 17.77
C SER A 153 0.59 -14.22 18.19
N ASP A 154 -0.58 -14.81 18.01
CA ASP A 154 -0.88 -16.18 18.42
C ASP A 154 -0.61 -17.14 17.25
N TYR A 155 0.31 -18.09 17.44
CA TYR A 155 0.58 -19.19 16.51
C TYR A 155 0.16 -20.55 17.10
N ALA A 156 -0.62 -20.53 18.18
CA ALA A 156 -1.01 -21.69 18.98
C ALA A 156 0.20 -22.51 19.45
N LYS A 157 1.30 -21.85 19.85
CA LYS A 157 2.50 -22.54 20.38
C LYS A 157 2.60 -22.53 21.90
N GLY A 158 1.71 -21.78 22.56
CA GLY A 158 1.47 -21.87 24.00
C GLY A 158 1.79 -20.59 24.76
N VAL A 159 2.45 -19.60 24.15
CA VAL A 159 2.76 -18.32 24.82
C VAL A 159 1.49 -17.51 25.05
N VAL A 160 0.60 -17.44 24.06
CA VAL A 160 -0.65 -16.66 24.11
C VAL A 160 -1.74 -17.45 24.84
N GLY A 161 -1.65 -17.50 26.16
CA GLY A 161 -2.66 -18.06 27.06
C GLY A 161 -3.67 -17.03 27.57
N ASP A 162 -4.72 -17.50 28.23
CA ASP A 162 -5.82 -16.65 28.75
C ASP A 162 -5.32 -15.63 29.80
N ALA A 163 -4.32 -16.02 30.60
CA ALA A 163 -3.68 -15.13 31.58
C ALA A 163 -2.97 -13.94 30.88
N LEU A 164 -2.25 -14.20 29.79
CA LEU A 164 -1.57 -13.17 29.01
C LEU A 164 -2.57 -12.22 28.36
N ILE A 165 -3.63 -12.77 27.76
CA ILE A 165 -4.71 -11.99 27.15
C ILE A 165 -5.34 -11.07 28.20
N ALA A 166 -5.64 -11.61 29.40
CA ALA A 166 -6.18 -10.81 30.50
C ALA A 166 -5.23 -9.70 30.96
N SER A 167 -3.92 -9.99 31.03
CA SER A 167 -2.87 -9.01 31.36
C SER A 167 -2.77 -7.90 30.31
N ALA A 168 -2.77 -8.26 29.02
CA ALA A 168 -2.78 -7.30 27.92
C ALA A 168 -4.01 -6.38 27.95
N LEU A 169 -5.20 -6.95 28.14
CA LEU A 169 -6.44 -6.18 28.27
C LEU A 169 -6.45 -5.27 29.50
N LYS A 170 -5.79 -5.68 30.59
CA LYS A 170 -5.62 -4.83 31.78
C LYS A 170 -4.72 -3.64 31.48
N ALA A 171 -3.54 -3.87 30.89
CA ALA A 171 -2.62 -2.80 30.51
C ALA A 171 -3.25 -1.82 29.50
N ALA A 172 -4.01 -2.33 28.54
CA ALA A 172 -4.77 -1.53 27.58
C ALA A 172 -5.79 -0.61 28.25
N ARG A 173 -6.52 -1.09 29.28
CA ARG A 173 -7.46 -0.25 30.04
C ARG A 173 -6.78 0.87 30.81
N GLU A 174 -5.56 0.63 31.30
CA GLU A 174 -4.79 1.61 32.07
C GLU A 174 -4.17 2.70 31.17
N THR A 175 -3.77 2.32 29.95
CA THR A 175 -3.04 3.21 29.01
C THR A 175 -3.93 3.81 27.91
N GLY A 176 -5.08 3.21 27.63
CA GLY A 176 -5.91 3.51 26.46
C GLY A 176 -5.36 2.92 25.15
N ALA A 177 -4.31 2.10 25.20
CA ALA A 177 -3.71 1.50 24.01
C ALA A 177 -4.66 0.48 23.35
N PRO A 178 -4.79 0.48 22.02
CA PRO A 178 -5.56 -0.54 21.31
C PRO A 178 -4.88 -1.91 21.41
N VAL A 179 -5.69 -2.96 21.55
CA VAL A 179 -5.24 -4.36 21.50
C VAL A 179 -5.66 -4.99 20.18
N ILE A 180 -4.68 -5.47 19.42
CA ILE A 180 -4.88 -6.15 18.14
C ILE A 180 -4.35 -7.58 18.28
N VAL A 181 -5.14 -8.55 17.85
CA VAL A 181 -4.78 -9.96 17.90
C VAL A 181 -4.71 -10.54 16.49
N ASP A 182 -3.59 -11.20 16.16
CA ASP A 182 -3.52 -12.14 15.05
C ASP A 182 -3.83 -13.55 15.59
N PRO A 183 -5.00 -14.11 15.28
CA PRO A 183 -5.52 -15.27 15.99
C PRO A 183 -5.02 -16.59 15.43
N LYS A 184 -5.13 -17.66 16.24
CA LYS A 184 -4.97 -19.03 15.78
C LYS A 184 -6.03 -19.95 16.36
N GLY A 185 -6.33 -21.03 15.62
CA GLY A 185 -7.33 -22.01 16.03
C GLY A 185 -8.72 -21.67 15.51
N ARG A 186 -9.75 -22.09 16.26
CA ARG A 186 -11.17 -21.95 15.86
C ARG A 186 -12.00 -21.14 16.84
N ASP A 187 -11.59 -21.07 18.10
CA ASP A 187 -12.31 -20.30 19.12
C ASP A 187 -11.63 -18.94 19.29
N PHE A 188 -12.24 -17.91 18.69
CA PHE A 188 -11.77 -16.52 18.83
C PHE A 188 -12.51 -15.77 19.94
N ALA A 189 -13.52 -16.36 20.58
CA ALA A 189 -14.23 -15.73 21.69
C ALA A 189 -13.31 -15.56 22.91
N ARG A 190 -12.35 -16.48 23.07
CA ARG A 190 -11.34 -16.45 24.14
C ARG A 190 -10.51 -15.16 24.22
N TYR A 191 -10.34 -14.43 23.10
CA TYR A 191 -9.55 -13.20 23.09
C TYR A 191 -10.24 -12.04 23.83
N GLY A 192 -11.54 -12.15 24.11
CA GLY A 192 -12.27 -11.16 24.87
C GLY A 192 -12.46 -9.84 24.11
N ALA A 193 -12.61 -8.75 24.87
CA ALA A 193 -13.02 -7.43 24.36
C ALA A 193 -11.85 -6.62 23.77
N VAL A 194 -11.06 -7.24 22.90
CA VAL A 194 -9.98 -6.58 22.15
C VAL A 194 -10.52 -5.59 21.12
N ASP A 195 -9.70 -4.64 20.69
CA ASP A 195 -10.09 -3.65 19.69
C ASP A 195 -10.23 -4.29 18.30
N VAL A 196 -9.30 -5.17 17.92
CA VAL A 196 -9.30 -5.82 16.61
C VAL A 196 -8.87 -7.28 16.72
N ILE A 197 -9.62 -8.18 16.07
CA ILE A 197 -9.14 -9.51 15.70
C ILE A 197 -8.86 -9.51 14.20
N LYS A 198 -7.66 -9.97 13.79
CA LYS A 198 -7.19 -9.94 12.40
C LYS A 198 -6.99 -11.35 11.81
N PRO A 199 -8.05 -12.11 11.49
CA PRO A 199 -7.86 -13.42 10.85
C PRO A 199 -7.50 -13.26 9.36
N ASN A 200 -6.93 -14.29 8.76
CA ASN A 200 -7.01 -14.46 7.31
C ASN A 200 -8.33 -15.13 6.88
N ALA A 201 -8.62 -15.17 5.57
CA ALA A 201 -9.86 -15.77 5.06
C ALA A 201 -10.04 -17.24 5.50
N SER A 202 -8.97 -18.04 5.51
CA SER A 202 -9.02 -19.44 5.94
C SER A 202 -9.30 -19.58 7.45
N GLU A 203 -8.72 -18.71 8.27
CA GLU A 203 -9.00 -18.64 9.70
C GLU A 203 -10.43 -18.18 9.99
N LEU A 204 -10.94 -17.20 9.25
CA LEU A 204 -12.33 -16.76 9.34
C LEU A 204 -13.30 -17.91 8.99
N ALA A 205 -13.05 -18.61 7.88
CA ALA A 205 -13.84 -19.76 7.49
C ALA A 205 -13.76 -20.89 8.51
N GLY A 206 -12.56 -21.14 9.07
CA GLY A 206 -12.35 -22.17 10.09
C GLY A 206 -13.05 -21.89 11.42
N ALA A 207 -13.12 -20.62 11.83
CA ALA A 207 -13.79 -20.19 13.06
C ALA A 207 -15.33 -20.14 12.92
N THR A 208 -15.83 -19.78 11.73
CA THR A 208 -17.28 -19.60 11.50
C THR A 208 -17.96 -20.80 10.86
N GLY A 209 -17.22 -21.67 10.17
CA GLY A 209 -17.75 -22.74 9.33
C GLY A 209 -18.40 -22.26 8.03
N LEU A 210 -18.23 -20.99 7.67
CA LEU A 210 -18.86 -20.36 6.50
C LEU A 210 -17.87 -20.20 5.32
N SER A 211 -18.42 -20.13 4.10
CA SER A 211 -17.65 -19.78 2.89
C SER A 211 -17.18 -18.31 2.95
N VAL A 212 -16.10 -18.00 2.24
CA VAL A 212 -15.43 -16.68 2.24
C VAL A 212 -14.91 -16.29 0.84
N GLU A 213 -15.49 -16.85 -0.22
CA GLU A 213 -14.98 -16.65 -1.58
C GLU A 213 -15.42 -15.31 -2.18
N THR A 214 -16.67 -14.93 -1.96
CA THR A 214 -17.27 -13.68 -2.44
C THR A 214 -17.34 -12.61 -1.34
N ASP A 215 -17.58 -11.36 -1.72
CA ASP A 215 -17.76 -10.27 -0.75
C ASP A 215 -18.95 -10.55 0.18
N ALA A 216 -20.10 -10.95 -0.37
CA ALA A 216 -21.30 -11.27 0.39
C ALA A 216 -21.10 -12.44 1.39
N GLU A 217 -20.36 -13.47 0.99
CA GLU A 217 -20.01 -14.58 1.89
C GLU A 217 -19.09 -14.12 3.03
N VAL A 218 -18.11 -13.25 2.73
CA VAL A 218 -17.23 -12.65 3.73
C VAL A 218 -18.01 -11.75 4.68
N GLU A 219 -18.96 -10.97 4.19
CA GLU A 219 -19.84 -10.15 5.05
C GLU A 219 -20.61 -11.01 6.05
N ALA A 220 -21.20 -12.12 5.59
CA ALA A 220 -21.93 -13.06 6.44
C ALA A 220 -21.00 -13.72 7.48
N ALA A 221 -19.81 -14.15 7.07
CA ALA A 221 -18.82 -14.74 7.98
C ALA A 221 -18.32 -13.73 9.02
N LEU A 222 -18.05 -12.49 8.63
CA LEU A 222 -17.65 -11.42 9.55
C LEU A 222 -18.75 -11.09 10.56
N ALA A 223 -20.02 -11.03 10.11
CA ALA A 223 -21.16 -10.82 11.01
C ALA A 223 -21.29 -11.94 12.04
N ALA A 224 -21.15 -13.20 11.61
CA ALA A 224 -21.17 -14.36 12.49
C ALA A 224 -20.05 -14.30 13.54
N LEU A 225 -18.82 -13.96 13.12
CA LEU A 225 -17.68 -13.89 14.04
C LEU A 225 -17.77 -12.70 15.01
N LEU A 226 -18.28 -11.54 14.56
CA LEU A 226 -18.55 -10.41 15.45
C LEU A 226 -19.60 -10.75 16.52
N ALA A 227 -20.62 -11.53 16.16
CA ALA A 227 -21.64 -12.00 17.10
C ALA A 227 -21.09 -13.04 18.09
N ALA A 228 -20.16 -13.90 17.65
CA ALA A 228 -19.56 -14.94 18.47
C ALA A 228 -18.46 -14.44 19.42
N THR A 229 -17.93 -13.23 19.20
CA THR A 229 -16.84 -12.65 20.00
C THR A 229 -17.28 -11.39 20.73
N THR A 230 -16.42 -10.87 21.62
CA THR A 230 -16.61 -9.56 22.27
C THR A 230 -15.71 -8.46 21.68
N ALA A 231 -14.97 -8.76 20.61
CA ALA A 231 -14.11 -7.81 19.92
C ALA A 231 -14.90 -6.60 19.37
N LYS A 232 -14.26 -5.44 19.30
CA LYS A 232 -14.89 -4.20 18.77
C LYS A 232 -14.96 -4.19 17.25
N ALA A 233 -13.95 -4.74 16.59
CA ALA A 233 -13.89 -4.87 15.13
C ALA A 233 -13.15 -6.15 14.71
N ILE A 234 -13.38 -6.56 13.45
CA ILE A 234 -12.68 -7.66 12.80
C ILE A 234 -12.16 -7.17 11.46
N ILE A 235 -10.88 -7.43 11.19
CA ILE A 235 -10.23 -7.13 9.91
C ILE A 235 -9.77 -8.43 9.28
N VAL A 236 -10.42 -8.88 8.21
CA VAL A 236 -10.01 -10.09 7.50
C VAL A 236 -9.09 -9.77 6.32
N THR A 237 -7.94 -10.42 6.25
CA THR A 237 -7.06 -10.36 5.07
C THR A 237 -7.46 -11.40 4.03
N ARG A 238 -7.61 -10.99 2.77
CA ARG A 238 -8.17 -11.80 1.67
C ARG A 238 -7.19 -11.93 0.50
N ALA A 239 -5.90 -12.09 0.82
CA ALA A 239 -4.81 -12.16 -0.17
C ALA A 239 -4.90 -11.01 -1.19
N GLY A 240 -4.81 -11.30 -2.49
CA GLY A 240 -4.89 -10.30 -3.56
C GLY A 240 -6.21 -9.51 -3.62
N LYS A 241 -7.30 -9.99 -2.99
CA LYS A 241 -8.57 -9.25 -2.91
C LYS A 241 -8.52 -8.08 -1.92
N GLY A 242 -7.47 -7.98 -1.10
CA GLY A 242 -7.30 -6.91 -0.12
C GLY A 242 -7.77 -7.29 1.28
N MET A 243 -8.51 -6.39 1.95
CA MET A 243 -9.00 -6.60 3.31
C MET A 243 -10.46 -6.18 3.45
N SER A 244 -11.18 -6.80 4.39
CA SER A 244 -12.54 -6.37 4.76
C SER A 244 -12.58 -6.02 6.24
N LEU A 245 -13.21 -4.89 6.58
CA LEU A 245 -13.39 -4.41 7.94
C LEU A 245 -14.86 -4.55 8.34
N ALA A 246 -15.11 -5.21 9.45
CA ALA A 246 -16.42 -5.24 10.11
C ALA A 246 -16.30 -4.62 11.50
N ARG A 247 -17.23 -3.72 11.83
CA ARG A 247 -17.39 -3.12 13.15
C ARG A 247 -18.72 -3.58 13.73
N ARG A 248 -18.90 -3.46 15.05
CA ARG A 248 -20.23 -3.69 15.67
C ARG A 248 -21.28 -2.70 15.17
N ASP A 249 -20.84 -1.50 14.79
CA ASP A 249 -21.65 -0.42 14.28
C ASP A 249 -21.33 -0.13 12.80
N GLY A 250 -22.32 -0.39 11.94
CA GLY A 250 -22.24 -0.04 10.52
C GLY A 250 -21.97 -1.22 9.58
N PRO A 251 -21.99 -0.97 8.27
CA PRO A 251 -21.80 -2.00 7.27
C PRO A 251 -20.35 -2.46 7.19
N VAL A 252 -20.15 -3.68 6.69
CA VAL A 252 -18.82 -4.17 6.31
C VAL A 252 -18.27 -3.28 5.20
N ARG A 253 -16.98 -2.96 5.29
CA ARG A 253 -16.26 -2.19 4.27
C ARG A 253 -15.18 -3.04 3.63
N HIS A 254 -15.16 -3.07 2.30
CA HIS A 254 -14.15 -3.77 1.53
C HIS A 254 -13.09 -2.79 1.02
N PHE A 255 -11.83 -3.14 1.21
CA PHE A 255 -10.68 -2.36 0.77
C PHE A 255 -9.91 -3.20 -0.25
N PRO A 256 -9.86 -2.78 -1.52
CA PRO A 256 -9.21 -3.57 -2.56
C PRO A 256 -7.71 -3.70 -2.30
N GLY A 257 -7.16 -4.88 -2.62
CA GLY A 257 -5.72 -5.11 -2.60
C GLY A 257 -5.03 -4.30 -3.69
N ARG A 258 -3.74 -4.00 -3.49
CA ARG A 258 -2.90 -3.39 -4.53
C ARG A 258 -2.25 -4.51 -5.34
N ALA A 259 -2.66 -4.67 -6.61
CA ALA A 259 -2.07 -5.66 -7.50
C ALA A 259 -0.58 -5.34 -7.74
N ARG A 260 0.29 -6.28 -7.35
CA ARG A 260 1.74 -6.24 -7.56
C ARG A 260 2.22 -7.64 -7.91
N GLU A 261 3.38 -7.74 -8.54
CA GLU A 261 4.04 -9.04 -8.71
C GLU A 261 4.31 -9.64 -7.33
N VAL A 262 3.67 -10.78 -7.07
CA VAL A 262 3.83 -11.52 -5.81
C VAL A 262 5.02 -12.44 -5.97
N PHE A 263 6.09 -12.15 -5.22
CA PHE A 263 7.28 -12.98 -5.17
C PHE A 263 7.18 -14.02 -4.05
N ASP A 264 6.87 -13.57 -2.83
CA ASP A 264 6.73 -14.43 -1.65
C ASP A 264 5.68 -13.83 -0.71
N VAL A 265 4.77 -14.66 -0.19
CA VAL A 265 3.71 -14.23 0.74
C VAL A 265 4.09 -14.42 2.21
N SER A 266 5.28 -14.98 2.46
CA SER A 266 5.79 -15.25 3.81
C SER A 266 5.90 -13.96 4.63
N GLY A 267 5.29 -13.91 5.81
CA GLY A 267 5.36 -12.74 6.71
C GLY A 267 4.48 -11.55 6.31
N ALA A 268 3.66 -11.67 5.26
CA ALA A 268 2.71 -10.61 4.90
C ALA A 268 1.70 -10.35 6.03
N GLY A 269 1.21 -11.40 6.70
CA GLY A 269 0.31 -11.29 7.86
C GLY A 269 0.92 -10.51 9.03
N ASP A 270 2.19 -10.78 9.35
CA ASP A 270 2.93 -10.09 10.42
C ASP A 270 3.12 -8.59 10.09
N THR A 271 3.38 -8.29 8.82
CA THR A 271 3.47 -6.90 8.32
C THR A 271 2.16 -6.16 8.51
N VAL A 272 1.02 -6.82 8.19
CA VAL A 272 -0.31 -6.25 8.40
C VAL A 272 -0.55 -5.99 9.88
N LEU A 273 -0.23 -6.95 10.76
CA LEU A 273 -0.39 -6.78 12.21
C LEU A 273 0.42 -5.58 12.74
N ALA A 274 1.69 -5.48 12.34
CA ALA A 274 2.56 -4.37 12.71
C ALA A 274 2.03 -3.02 12.23
N ALA A 275 1.63 -2.93 10.95
CA ALA A 275 1.11 -1.69 10.36
C ALA A 275 -0.22 -1.25 10.99
N LEU A 276 -1.15 -2.17 11.23
CA LEU A 276 -2.40 -1.89 11.95
C LEU A 276 -2.11 -1.37 13.36
N GLY A 277 -1.21 -2.04 14.08
CA GLY A 277 -0.78 -1.68 15.42
C GLY A 277 -0.24 -0.27 15.52
N LEU A 278 0.74 0.06 14.67
CA LEU A 278 1.35 1.38 14.61
C LEU A 278 0.33 2.46 14.27
N ALA A 279 -0.51 2.24 13.25
CA ALA A 279 -1.48 3.24 12.82
C ALA A 279 -2.53 3.52 13.91
N LEU A 280 -3.06 2.47 14.54
CA LEU A 280 -4.04 2.61 15.63
C LEU A 280 -3.39 3.23 16.88
N GLY A 281 -2.17 2.84 17.22
CA GLY A 281 -1.41 3.46 18.32
C GLY A 281 -1.13 4.94 18.10
N ALA A 282 -0.93 5.36 16.84
CA ALA A 282 -0.81 6.76 16.44
C ALA A 282 -2.16 7.53 16.41
N GLY A 283 -3.26 6.87 16.80
CA GLY A 283 -4.60 7.46 16.84
C GLY A 283 -5.27 7.57 15.46
N ALA A 284 -4.86 6.78 14.46
CA ALA A 284 -5.54 6.73 13.18
C ALA A 284 -6.91 6.01 13.29
N SER A 285 -7.81 6.28 12.34
CA SER A 285 -9.05 5.50 12.21
C SER A 285 -8.74 4.07 11.75
N LEU A 286 -9.67 3.14 11.98
CA LEU A 286 -9.56 1.77 11.49
C LEU A 286 -9.39 1.72 9.97
N GLU A 287 -10.05 2.60 9.24
CA GLU A 287 -9.94 2.66 7.78
C GLU A 287 -8.57 3.13 7.30
N THR A 288 -8.03 4.17 7.93
CA THR A 288 -6.65 4.62 7.66
C THR A 288 -5.65 3.52 8.01
N ALA A 289 -5.86 2.81 9.12
CA ALA A 289 -5.01 1.67 9.51
C ALA A 289 -5.06 0.53 8.49
N VAL A 290 -6.25 0.16 7.99
CA VAL A 290 -6.40 -0.86 6.93
C VAL A 290 -5.69 -0.44 5.65
N GLN A 291 -5.87 0.80 5.21
CA GLN A 291 -5.20 1.31 3.99
C GLN A 291 -3.68 1.31 4.15
N PHE A 292 -3.17 1.73 5.31
CA PHE A 292 -1.75 1.68 5.63
C PHE A 292 -1.21 0.24 5.62
N ALA A 293 -1.96 -0.69 6.20
CA ALA A 293 -1.57 -2.09 6.23
C ALA A 293 -1.60 -2.76 4.85
N ILE A 294 -2.58 -2.44 3.99
CA ILE A 294 -2.61 -2.90 2.59
C ILE A 294 -1.40 -2.40 1.81
N LEU A 295 -1.04 -1.13 1.98
CA LEU A 295 0.15 -0.56 1.34
C LEU A 295 1.43 -1.26 1.83
N ALA A 296 1.58 -1.43 3.14
CA ALA A 296 2.73 -2.10 3.75
C ALA A 296 2.88 -3.55 3.28
N SER A 297 1.83 -4.36 3.38
CA SER A 297 1.87 -5.75 2.92
C SER A 297 2.09 -5.85 1.42
N GLY A 298 1.54 -4.92 0.63
CA GLY A 298 1.74 -4.85 -0.81
C GLY A 298 3.20 -4.58 -1.22
N VAL A 299 3.99 -3.91 -0.38
CA VAL A 299 5.45 -3.79 -0.60
C VAL A 299 6.17 -5.09 -0.26
N VAL A 300 5.83 -5.70 0.88
CA VAL A 300 6.54 -6.89 1.38
C VAL A 300 6.35 -8.11 0.48
N VAL A 301 5.16 -8.31 -0.10
CA VAL A 301 4.91 -9.47 -0.98
C VAL A 301 5.74 -9.49 -2.27
N GLY A 302 6.36 -8.36 -2.64
CA GLY A 302 7.31 -8.27 -3.75
C GLY A 302 8.74 -8.65 -3.37
N LYS A 303 9.00 -9.02 -2.12
CA LYS A 303 10.32 -9.37 -1.58
C LYS A 303 10.37 -10.85 -1.19
N ALA A 304 11.58 -11.38 -1.04
CA ALA A 304 11.80 -12.77 -0.64
C ALA A 304 11.84 -12.94 0.89
N GLY A 305 11.23 -14.01 1.42
CA GLY A 305 11.26 -14.35 2.85
C GLY A 305 10.41 -13.44 3.74
N THR A 306 10.63 -13.50 5.06
CA THR A 306 9.98 -12.59 6.03
C THR A 306 10.67 -11.22 6.03
N ALA A 307 10.52 -10.54 4.89
CA ALA A 307 11.03 -9.21 4.67
C ALA A 307 10.22 -8.18 5.48
N VAL A 308 10.82 -7.00 5.64
CA VAL A 308 10.20 -5.84 6.29
C VAL A 308 10.02 -4.72 5.27
N VAL A 309 9.29 -3.68 5.65
CA VAL A 309 9.10 -2.48 4.85
C VAL A 309 9.48 -1.22 5.63
N THR A 310 10.13 -0.28 4.95
CA THR A 310 10.58 0.99 5.50
C THR A 310 9.66 2.15 5.06
N PRO A 311 9.65 3.30 5.79
CA PRO A 311 8.90 4.49 5.41
C PRO A 311 9.20 4.98 3.99
N SER A 312 10.48 4.97 3.59
CA SER A 312 10.91 5.38 2.25
C SER A 312 10.31 4.49 1.16
N GLU A 313 10.28 3.18 1.38
CA GLU A 313 9.69 2.23 0.43
C GLU A 313 8.17 2.39 0.32
N LEU A 314 7.47 2.77 1.40
CA LEU A 314 6.04 3.08 1.34
C LEU A 314 5.77 4.36 0.55
N ILE A 315 6.60 5.39 0.74
CA ILE A 315 6.51 6.65 -0.02
C ILE A 315 6.80 6.39 -1.50
N GLU A 316 7.85 5.65 -1.82
CA GLU A 316 8.20 5.27 -3.19
C GLU A 316 7.10 4.42 -3.84
N ALA A 317 6.53 3.48 -3.07
CA ALA A 317 5.39 2.68 -3.49
C ALA A 317 4.16 3.52 -3.85
N GLU A 318 3.85 4.54 -3.06
CA GLU A 318 2.72 5.44 -3.29
C GLU A 318 3.00 6.37 -4.48
N LEU A 319 4.21 6.92 -4.58
CA LEU A 319 4.63 7.77 -5.70
C LEU A 319 4.62 7.03 -7.04
N SER A 320 5.15 5.81 -7.06
CA SER A 320 5.17 4.97 -8.26
C SER A 320 3.76 4.65 -8.74
N GLN A 321 2.80 4.46 -7.82
CA GLN A 321 1.40 4.27 -8.20
C GLN A 321 0.77 5.51 -8.81
N HIS A 322 1.05 6.70 -8.26
CA HIS A 322 0.59 7.95 -8.86
C HIS A 322 1.19 8.16 -10.25
N ALA A 323 2.47 7.81 -10.45
CA ALA A 323 3.11 7.85 -11.76
C ALA A 323 2.48 6.85 -12.75
N VAL A 324 2.21 5.62 -12.34
CA VAL A 324 1.51 4.62 -13.17
C VAL A 324 0.09 5.07 -13.51
N ALA A 325 -0.66 5.62 -12.54
CA ALA A 325 -2.01 6.12 -12.77
C ALA A 325 -2.00 7.33 -13.73
N ALA A 326 -1.01 8.22 -13.60
CA ALA A 326 -0.80 9.34 -14.52
C ALA A 326 -0.44 8.86 -15.93
N GLN A 327 0.46 7.87 -16.04
CA GLN A 327 0.83 7.23 -17.31
C GLN A 327 -0.37 6.52 -17.95
N ALA A 328 -1.24 5.88 -17.16
CA ALA A 328 -2.44 5.20 -17.66
C ALA A 328 -3.47 6.16 -18.30
N LYS A 329 -3.39 7.46 -17.99
CA LYS A 329 -4.20 8.48 -18.69
C LYS A 329 -3.61 8.88 -20.04
N VAL A 330 -2.34 8.53 -20.33
CA VAL A 330 -1.72 8.77 -21.62
C VAL A 330 -2.23 7.71 -22.59
N THR A 331 -2.99 8.14 -23.59
CA THR A 331 -3.75 7.22 -24.45
C THR A 331 -3.50 7.56 -25.92
N PRO A 332 -3.15 6.55 -26.75
CA PRO A 332 -3.04 6.71 -28.19
C PRO A 332 -4.35 7.23 -28.79
N LEU A 333 -4.26 8.03 -29.86
CA LEU A 333 -5.42 8.73 -30.42
C LEU A 333 -6.55 7.78 -30.84
N ASP A 334 -6.23 6.61 -31.40
CA ASP A 334 -7.24 5.64 -31.86
C ASP A 334 -8.03 5.02 -30.70
N GLU A 335 -7.35 4.65 -29.62
CA GLU A 335 -8.00 4.16 -28.40
C GLU A 335 -8.82 5.26 -27.73
N LEU A 336 -8.26 6.48 -27.68
CA LEU A 336 -8.93 7.64 -27.12
C LEU A 336 -10.21 8.00 -27.89
N ALA A 337 -10.21 7.87 -29.22
CA ALA A 337 -11.40 8.13 -30.04
C ALA A 337 -12.54 7.17 -29.68
N ALA A 338 -12.25 5.88 -29.54
CA ALA A 338 -13.24 4.88 -29.13
C ALA A 338 -13.77 5.14 -27.71
N GLU A 339 -12.89 5.57 -26.79
CA GLU A 339 -13.28 5.90 -25.42
C GLU A 339 -14.15 7.17 -25.36
N VAL A 340 -13.81 8.21 -26.11
CA VAL A 340 -14.61 9.44 -26.23
C VAL A 340 -15.99 9.14 -26.80
N GLU A 341 -16.10 8.29 -27.82
CA GLU A 341 -17.40 7.82 -28.33
C GLU A 341 -18.21 7.08 -27.26
N ALA A 342 -17.56 6.26 -26.43
CA ALA A 342 -18.23 5.57 -25.33
C ALA A 342 -18.75 6.55 -24.26
N TRP A 343 -17.97 7.55 -23.87
CA TRP A 343 -18.40 8.59 -22.93
C TRP A 343 -19.59 9.39 -23.46
N ARG A 344 -19.56 9.75 -24.75
CA ARG A 344 -20.68 10.47 -25.39
C ARG A 344 -21.94 9.61 -25.44
N ARG A 345 -21.83 8.30 -25.69
CA ARG A 345 -22.97 7.36 -25.59
C ARG A 345 -23.53 7.25 -24.17
N GLN A 346 -22.72 7.49 -23.15
CA GLN A 346 -23.15 7.58 -21.75
C GLN A 346 -23.75 8.94 -21.39
N GLY A 347 -23.81 9.89 -22.32
CA GLY A 347 -24.31 11.24 -22.09
C GLY A 347 -23.32 12.15 -21.35
N LEU A 348 -22.05 11.75 -21.21
CA LEU A 348 -21.01 12.56 -20.58
C LEU A 348 -20.51 13.62 -21.55
N LYS A 349 -20.34 14.85 -21.06
CA LYS A 349 -19.82 15.97 -21.83
C LYS A 349 -18.30 15.94 -21.91
N VAL A 350 -17.74 15.92 -23.12
CA VAL A 350 -16.29 15.83 -23.34
C VAL A 350 -15.71 17.19 -23.67
N GLY A 351 -14.77 17.64 -22.82
CA GLY A 351 -13.99 18.85 -23.01
C GLY A 351 -12.64 18.53 -23.65
N PHE A 352 -12.16 19.40 -24.53
CA PHE A 352 -10.87 19.29 -25.19
C PHE A 352 -10.07 20.58 -25.08
N THR A 353 -8.82 20.46 -24.67
CA THR A 353 -7.83 21.54 -24.72
C THR A 353 -6.51 20.99 -25.26
N ASN A 354 -5.67 21.86 -25.79
CA ASN A 354 -4.34 21.48 -26.24
C ASN A 354 -3.29 22.54 -25.90
N GLY A 355 -2.02 22.16 -25.90
CA GLY A 355 -0.91 23.08 -25.70
C GLY A 355 0.43 22.39 -25.48
N CYS A 356 1.49 23.18 -25.32
CA CYS A 356 2.83 22.64 -25.08
C CYS A 356 3.02 22.13 -23.64
N PHE A 357 2.44 22.79 -22.64
CA PHE A 357 2.54 22.45 -21.21
C PHE A 357 3.96 22.09 -20.72
N ASP A 358 4.93 22.85 -21.19
CA ASP A 358 6.33 22.47 -21.09
C ASP A 358 6.94 22.68 -19.69
N ILE A 359 6.71 23.84 -19.07
CA ILE A 359 6.98 24.04 -17.65
C ILE A 359 5.66 24.39 -16.98
N LEU A 360 5.22 23.53 -16.06
CA LEU A 360 3.99 23.77 -15.32
C LEU A 360 4.18 24.84 -14.24
N HIS A 361 3.10 25.56 -13.99
CA HIS A 361 2.98 26.51 -12.90
C HIS A 361 1.51 26.58 -12.49
N ARG A 362 1.24 27.26 -11.37
CA ARG A 362 -0.11 27.41 -10.79
C ARG A 362 -1.19 27.89 -11.78
N GLY A 363 -0.80 28.63 -12.83
CA GLY A 363 -1.71 29.12 -13.87
C GLY A 363 -2.28 27.98 -14.71
N HIS A 364 -1.45 27.00 -15.13
CA HIS A 364 -1.91 25.82 -15.85
C HIS A 364 -2.84 24.94 -14.99
N VAL A 365 -2.54 24.81 -13.69
CA VAL A 365 -3.39 24.04 -12.77
C VAL A 365 -4.77 24.70 -12.64
N ALA A 366 -4.82 26.03 -12.46
CA ALA A 366 -6.08 26.78 -12.41
C ALA A 366 -6.85 26.72 -13.75
N TYR A 367 -6.14 26.84 -14.88
CA TYR A 367 -6.70 26.72 -16.22
C TYR A 367 -7.37 25.37 -16.45
N LEU A 368 -6.68 24.26 -16.14
CA LEU A 368 -7.21 22.92 -16.33
C LEU A 368 -8.35 22.60 -15.34
N ALA A 369 -8.29 23.13 -14.12
CA ALA A 369 -9.40 23.03 -13.17
C ALA A 369 -10.65 23.77 -13.67
N GLN A 370 -10.50 24.98 -14.22
CA GLN A 370 -11.59 25.72 -14.84
C GLN A 370 -12.14 24.99 -16.08
N ALA A 371 -11.25 24.47 -16.92
CA ALA A 371 -11.62 23.67 -18.08
C ALA A 371 -12.48 22.46 -17.69
N ARG A 372 -12.05 21.73 -16.65
CA ARG A 372 -12.79 20.58 -16.11
C ARG A 372 -14.16 20.95 -15.56
N SER A 373 -14.39 22.17 -15.09
CA SER A 373 -15.70 22.60 -14.60
C SER A 373 -16.76 22.74 -15.71
N TRP A 374 -16.36 22.73 -16.98
CA TRP A 374 -17.27 22.89 -18.13
C TRP A 374 -17.61 21.58 -18.84
N CYS A 375 -17.05 20.45 -18.41
CA CYS A 375 -17.21 19.14 -19.02
C CYS A 375 -17.16 18.04 -17.96
N ASP A 376 -17.64 16.84 -18.25
CA ASP A 376 -17.56 15.68 -17.37
C ASP A 376 -16.27 14.88 -17.55
N ARG A 377 -15.63 15.01 -18.71
CA ARG A 377 -14.34 14.39 -19.05
C ARG A 377 -13.47 15.37 -19.80
N LEU A 378 -12.25 15.63 -19.31
CA LEU A 378 -11.30 16.55 -19.94
C LEU A 378 -10.17 15.79 -20.64
N VAL A 379 -10.05 16.00 -21.95
CA VAL A 379 -8.94 15.54 -22.78
C VAL A 379 -7.94 16.68 -22.98
N VAL A 380 -6.66 16.40 -22.74
CA VAL A 380 -5.56 17.33 -23.00
C VAL A 380 -4.65 16.77 -24.09
N ALA A 381 -4.53 17.49 -25.21
CA ALA A 381 -3.60 17.13 -26.28
C ALA A 381 -2.29 17.92 -26.18
N LEU A 382 -1.16 17.23 -26.15
CA LEU A 382 0.18 17.80 -26.05
C LEU A 382 0.86 17.88 -27.41
N ASN A 383 1.50 19.02 -27.70
CA ASN A 383 2.41 19.09 -28.84
C ASN A 383 3.60 18.14 -28.62
N THR A 384 4.02 17.39 -29.64
CA THR A 384 5.30 16.64 -29.65
C THR A 384 6.50 17.57 -29.49
N ASP A 385 7.67 16.99 -29.17
CA ASP A 385 8.90 17.77 -29.00
C ASP A 385 9.31 18.50 -30.30
N ALA A 386 9.15 17.83 -31.45
CA ALA A 386 9.38 18.42 -32.75
C ALA A 386 8.42 19.60 -33.04
N SER A 387 7.13 19.45 -32.69
CA SER A 387 6.13 20.52 -32.84
C SER A 387 6.43 21.72 -31.94
N VAL A 388 6.81 21.49 -30.67
CA VAL A 388 7.20 22.58 -29.76
C VAL A 388 8.46 23.30 -30.25
N LYS A 389 9.47 22.55 -30.73
CA LYS A 389 10.70 23.14 -31.28
C LYS A 389 10.42 24.02 -32.48
N ARG A 390 9.52 23.61 -33.39
CA ARG A 390 9.07 24.43 -34.53
C ARG A 390 8.35 25.71 -34.08
N LEU A 391 7.54 25.63 -33.02
CA LEU A 391 6.73 26.75 -32.52
C LEU A 391 7.53 27.75 -31.68
N LYS A 392 8.51 27.30 -30.90
CA LYS A 392 9.18 28.11 -29.86
C LYS A 392 10.69 28.26 -30.02
N GLY A 393 11.31 27.57 -30.97
CA GLY A 393 12.73 27.70 -31.30
C GLY A 393 13.64 26.61 -30.69
N GLU A 394 14.92 26.66 -31.08
CA GLU A 394 15.98 25.78 -30.58
C GLU A 394 16.21 26.02 -29.07
N GLY A 395 15.95 25.03 -28.23
CA GLY A 395 15.99 25.13 -26.76
C GLY A 395 14.64 24.88 -26.07
N ARG A 396 13.57 24.63 -26.84
CA ARG A 396 12.27 24.17 -26.34
C ARG A 396 11.83 22.90 -27.11
N PRO A 397 11.15 21.94 -26.47
CA PRO A 397 10.75 21.96 -25.07
C PRO A 397 11.92 21.70 -24.11
N VAL A 398 11.75 22.07 -22.83
CA VAL A 398 12.72 21.75 -21.77
C VAL A 398 12.50 20.31 -21.28
N ASN A 399 11.23 19.92 -21.16
CA ASN A 399 10.84 18.56 -20.81
C ASN A 399 10.35 17.81 -22.05
N ASP A 400 10.79 16.56 -22.22
CA ASP A 400 10.33 15.69 -23.31
C ASP A 400 8.82 15.40 -23.23
N LEU A 401 8.27 14.87 -24.33
CA LEU A 401 6.83 14.60 -24.44
C LEU A 401 6.32 13.66 -23.35
N ASP A 402 7.07 12.60 -23.05
CA ASP A 402 6.67 11.58 -22.07
C ASP A 402 6.57 12.20 -20.67
N SER A 403 7.59 12.98 -20.27
CA SER A 403 7.59 13.71 -19.00
C SER A 403 6.41 14.67 -18.92
N ARG A 404 6.14 15.45 -19.98
CA ARG A 404 5.01 16.39 -20.01
C ARG A 404 3.67 15.64 -19.93
N ALA A 405 3.55 14.50 -20.59
CA ALA A 405 2.33 13.68 -20.59
C ALA A 405 2.01 13.12 -19.21
N VAL A 406 3.01 12.57 -18.51
CA VAL A 406 2.85 12.09 -17.12
C VAL A 406 2.46 13.22 -16.19
N VAL A 407 3.13 14.36 -16.26
CA VAL A 407 2.84 15.47 -15.35
C VAL A 407 1.41 16.00 -15.57
N ILE A 408 0.97 16.11 -16.82
CA ILE A 408 -0.41 16.51 -17.14
C ILE A 408 -1.43 15.43 -16.74
N GLY A 409 -1.11 14.15 -16.95
CA GLY A 409 -1.93 13.02 -16.50
C GLY A 409 -2.06 12.96 -14.98
N GLY A 410 -1.05 13.43 -14.24
CA GLY A 410 -1.06 13.53 -12.78
C GLY A 410 -2.06 14.55 -12.22
N LEU A 411 -2.58 15.46 -13.05
CA LEU A 411 -3.55 16.45 -12.59
C LEU A 411 -4.94 15.82 -12.47
N SER A 412 -5.58 16.01 -11.32
CA SER A 412 -6.92 15.47 -11.03
C SER A 412 -8.01 16.00 -11.97
N SER A 413 -7.80 17.16 -12.58
CA SER A 413 -8.71 17.76 -13.55
C SER A 413 -8.64 17.13 -14.95
N VAL A 414 -7.66 16.26 -15.21
CA VAL A 414 -7.41 15.67 -16.54
C VAL A 414 -7.80 14.20 -16.52
N ASP A 415 -8.65 13.79 -17.48
CA ASP A 415 -9.10 12.40 -17.62
C ASP A 415 -8.22 11.63 -18.61
N ARG A 416 -7.84 12.26 -19.73
CA ARG A 416 -6.96 11.66 -20.75
C ARG A 416 -5.97 12.66 -21.33
N VAL A 417 -4.79 12.14 -21.68
CA VAL A 417 -3.71 12.86 -22.34
C VAL A 417 -3.39 12.17 -23.65
N THR A 418 -3.27 12.94 -24.73
CA THR A 418 -2.77 12.43 -26.01
C THR A 418 -1.76 13.41 -26.59
N SER A 419 -1.15 13.07 -27.72
CA SER A 419 -0.14 13.92 -28.37
C SER A 419 -0.42 14.12 -29.85
N PHE A 420 0.05 15.24 -30.40
CA PHE A 420 -0.07 15.55 -31.83
C PHE A 420 1.16 16.31 -32.34
N ASP A 421 1.57 16.02 -33.58
CA ASP A 421 2.69 16.70 -34.24
C ASP A 421 2.24 17.83 -35.19
N ASP A 422 0.98 17.77 -35.64
CA ASP A 422 0.42 18.68 -36.63
C ASP A 422 0.52 20.16 -36.20
N PRO A 423 0.61 21.10 -37.16
CA PRO A 423 0.64 22.54 -36.86
C PRO A 423 -0.58 23.03 -36.09
N THR A 424 -1.72 22.34 -36.24
CA THR A 424 -2.98 22.67 -35.58
C THR A 424 -3.65 21.42 -35.04
N PRO A 425 -4.50 21.53 -33.99
CA PRO A 425 -5.20 20.39 -33.44
C PRO A 425 -6.44 19.95 -34.26
N ILE A 426 -6.64 20.45 -35.48
CA ILE A 426 -7.89 20.25 -36.25
C ILE A 426 -8.18 18.76 -36.46
N ALA A 427 -7.19 17.98 -36.90
CA ALA A 427 -7.36 16.55 -37.12
C ALA A 427 -7.81 15.80 -35.84
N LEU A 428 -7.27 16.20 -34.68
CA LEU A 428 -7.68 15.63 -33.39
C LEU A 428 -9.11 16.06 -33.03
N ILE A 429 -9.47 17.31 -33.27
CA ILE A 429 -10.82 17.83 -33.00
C ILE A 429 -11.85 17.13 -33.88
N GLU A 430 -11.54 16.90 -35.17
CA GLU A 430 -12.39 16.14 -36.09
C GLU A 430 -12.56 14.69 -35.65
N ARG A 431 -11.48 14.07 -35.18
CA ARG A 431 -11.49 12.66 -34.76
C ARG A 431 -12.23 12.45 -33.45
N LEU A 432 -12.01 13.32 -32.46
CA LEU A 432 -12.57 13.19 -31.11
C LEU A 432 -13.98 13.81 -30.99
N ARG A 433 -14.31 14.78 -31.84
CA ARG A 433 -15.60 15.51 -31.85
C ARG A 433 -16.05 15.97 -30.44
N PRO A 434 -15.25 16.79 -29.73
CA PRO A 434 -15.56 17.22 -28.38
C PRO A 434 -16.81 18.12 -28.32
N ASP A 435 -17.47 18.13 -27.16
CA ASP A 435 -18.64 18.98 -26.89
C ASP A 435 -18.23 20.38 -26.41
N VAL A 436 -17.04 20.50 -25.81
CA VAL A 436 -16.50 21.78 -25.34
C VAL A 436 -15.06 21.94 -25.81
N LEU A 437 -14.79 22.94 -26.64
CA LEU A 437 -13.44 23.34 -27.02
C LEU A 437 -12.95 24.45 -26.09
N ILE A 438 -11.83 24.22 -25.42
CA ILE A 438 -11.33 25.09 -24.36
C ILE A 438 -9.97 25.66 -24.76
N LYS A 439 -9.84 26.98 -24.65
CA LYS A 439 -8.60 27.73 -24.91
C LYS A 439 -8.35 28.75 -23.81
N GLY A 440 -7.09 29.18 -23.67
CA GLY A 440 -6.75 30.30 -22.78
C GLY A 440 -7.26 31.65 -23.31
N ALA A 441 -7.37 32.64 -22.43
CA ALA A 441 -7.91 33.98 -22.71
C ALA A 441 -7.09 34.83 -23.73
N ASP A 442 -5.93 34.35 -24.18
CA ASP A 442 -5.12 35.03 -25.21
C ASP A 442 -5.74 34.97 -26.63
N TYR A 443 -6.84 34.23 -26.80
CA TYR A 443 -7.55 34.07 -28.08
C TYR A 443 -8.91 34.76 -28.06
N THR A 444 -9.27 35.48 -29.13
CA THR A 444 -10.66 35.92 -29.38
C THR A 444 -11.50 34.75 -29.88
N ARG A 445 -12.82 34.72 -29.59
CA ARG A 445 -13.70 33.59 -29.99
C ARG A 445 -13.64 33.27 -31.49
N GLU A 446 -13.46 34.29 -32.33
CA GLU A 446 -13.37 34.20 -33.80
C GLU A 446 -12.01 33.66 -34.29
N GLY A 447 -10.97 33.64 -33.43
CA GLY A 447 -9.63 33.15 -33.76
C GLY A 447 -9.30 31.74 -33.22
N VAL A 448 -10.28 31.04 -32.63
CA VAL A 448 -10.05 29.72 -32.04
C VAL A 448 -10.04 28.65 -33.13
N VAL A 449 -8.85 28.12 -33.41
CA VAL A 449 -8.65 26.99 -34.33
C VAL A 449 -9.50 25.78 -33.90
N GLY A 450 -10.42 25.36 -34.78
CA GLY A 450 -11.39 24.28 -34.54
C GLY A 450 -12.74 24.72 -33.96
N GLY A 451 -12.95 26.04 -33.74
CA GLY A 451 -14.19 26.57 -33.16
C GLY A 451 -15.43 26.34 -34.04
N ASP A 452 -15.37 26.75 -35.31
CA ASP A 452 -16.49 26.59 -36.26
C ASP A 452 -16.86 25.11 -36.46
N LEU A 453 -15.83 24.27 -36.47
CA LEU A 453 -15.96 22.83 -36.58
C LEU A 453 -16.73 22.26 -35.39
N VAL A 454 -16.35 22.64 -34.16
CA VAL A 454 -17.05 22.21 -32.93
C VAL A 454 -18.49 22.74 -32.88
N ALA A 455 -18.72 23.97 -33.34
CA ALA A 455 -20.06 24.55 -33.44
C ALA A 455 -20.95 23.80 -34.46
N SER A 456 -20.37 23.26 -35.54
CA SER A 456 -21.11 22.56 -36.60
C SER A 456 -21.88 21.32 -36.10
N TRP A 457 -21.46 20.73 -34.97
CA TRP A 457 -22.15 19.60 -34.33
C TRP A 457 -22.74 19.93 -32.96
N GLY A 458 -22.96 21.22 -32.68
CA GLY A 458 -23.63 21.71 -31.47
C GLY A 458 -22.73 21.82 -30.24
N GLY A 459 -21.41 21.68 -30.40
CA GLY A 459 -20.45 21.95 -29.33
C GLY A 459 -20.25 23.45 -29.08
N VAL A 460 -19.55 23.80 -28.00
CA VAL A 460 -19.32 25.20 -27.60
C VAL A 460 -17.85 25.50 -27.38
N VAL A 461 -17.43 26.73 -27.71
CA VAL A 461 -16.09 27.24 -27.39
C VAL A 461 -16.12 28.00 -26.07
N ARG A 462 -15.19 27.68 -25.17
CA ARG A 462 -15.00 28.38 -23.89
C ARG A 462 -13.58 28.91 -23.77
N LEU A 463 -13.46 30.13 -23.28
CA LEU A 463 -12.18 30.79 -23.01
C LEU A 463 -11.98 30.84 -21.49
N ALA A 464 -10.90 30.21 -21.02
CA ALA A 464 -10.53 30.20 -19.62
C ALA A 464 -9.70 31.44 -19.27
N GLU A 465 -10.00 32.03 -18.12
CA GLU A 465 -9.34 33.25 -17.65
C GLU A 465 -7.96 32.91 -17.08
N PHE A 466 -6.92 33.60 -17.55
CA PHE A 466 -5.62 33.50 -16.92
C PHE A 466 -5.61 34.31 -15.63
N LYS A 467 -5.34 33.67 -14.49
CA LYS A 467 -5.00 34.41 -13.26
C LYS A 467 -3.63 35.08 -13.44
N ASP A 468 -3.60 36.41 -13.40
CA ASP A 468 -2.44 37.26 -13.66
C ASP A 468 -1.17 36.87 -12.87
N GLY A 469 -0.02 37.03 -13.55
CA GLY A 469 1.31 37.12 -12.92
C GLY A 469 2.30 35.97 -13.17
N TYR A 470 1.91 34.89 -13.85
CA TYR A 470 2.75 33.68 -13.99
C TYR A 470 2.79 33.25 -15.46
N SER A 471 3.80 33.73 -16.19
CA SER A 471 4.11 33.24 -17.54
C SER A 471 5.43 32.48 -17.49
N THR A 472 5.47 31.32 -18.17
CA THR A 472 6.68 30.48 -18.31
C THR A 472 7.87 31.26 -18.85
N THR A 473 7.63 32.26 -19.70
CA THR A 473 8.67 33.15 -20.24
C THR A 473 9.33 33.99 -19.13
N ARG A 474 8.54 34.56 -18.21
CA ARG A 474 9.04 35.37 -17.08
C ARG A 474 9.79 34.55 -16.02
N THR A 475 9.42 33.28 -15.83
CA THR A 475 10.15 32.38 -14.92
C THR A 475 11.54 32.05 -15.45
N ILE A 476 11.69 31.91 -16.77
CA ILE A 476 12.98 31.65 -17.42
C ILE A 476 13.83 32.91 -17.49
N GLU A 477 13.25 34.07 -17.79
CA GLU A 477 13.96 35.37 -17.72
C GLU A 477 14.54 35.66 -16.33
N LYS A 478 13.88 35.20 -15.26
CA LYS A 478 14.42 35.26 -13.89
C LYS A 478 15.55 34.26 -13.64
N MET A 479 15.61 33.14 -14.36
CA MET A 479 16.67 32.14 -14.23
C MET A 479 17.91 32.48 -15.08
N THR A 480 17.75 33.18 -16.20
CA THR A 480 18.84 33.58 -17.11
C THR A 480 19.42 34.96 -16.82
N GLY A 481 19.20 35.50 -15.61
CA GLY A 481 19.56 36.86 -15.19
C GLY A 481 20.79 37.46 -15.88
N SER A 482 20.54 38.26 -16.92
CA SER A 482 21.38 39.41 -17.22
C SER A 482 21.06 40.43 -16.14
N ALA A 483 21.86 40.43 -15.08
CA ALA A 483 21.84 41.50 -14.10
C ALA A 483 22.38 42.77 -14.77
N GLN A 484 21.52 43.79 -14.87
CA GLN A 484 21.92 45.18 -14.71
C GLN A 484 21.00 45.81 -13.68
#